data_AF-K2D2F5-F1
#
_entry.id   AF-K2D2F5-F1
#
_cell.length_a   1.000
_cell.length_b   1.000
_cell.length_c   1.000
_cell.angle_alpha   90.00
_cell.angle_beta   90.00
_cell.angle_gamma   90.00
#
_symmetry.space_group_name_H-M   'P 1'
#
loop_
_entity.id
_entity.type
_entity.pdbx_description
1 polymer ?
#
loop_
_entity_poly.entity_id
_entity_poly.type
_entity_poly.pdbx_seq_one_letter_code
_entity_poly.pdbx_strand_id
1 'polypeptide(L)'
;MKKKHVLLAVACGLLVFLPLLGVTYAAFTDKGTLAGSTFNVGSGDLKILNNPALGIELSNLVDEKPGPTFSNINPNWHQDYGLKLYNNASSPLGIFSNANYATANDPDELRSIIYVEIFVWTDANSDGIIQESEIGASKGNKTITKWKTEGIDLGTIGTGELKSYVLRFYTLASFPDSKQGKSGIFDFEFNAIGQ
;
A
#
# COMPACT_ATOMS: atom_id res chain seq x y z
N MET A 1 65.53 -14.89 53.45
CA MET A 1 66.23 -13.58 53.43
C MET A 1 65.86 -12.81 52.15
N LYS A 2 66.22 -11.53 52.04
CA LYS A 2 65.70 -10.56 51.03
C LYS A 2 66.29 -10.72 49.61
N LYS A 3 65.62 -10.04 48.64
CA LYS A 3 66.03 -9.60 47.28
C LYS A 3 65.62 -10.56 46.13
N LYS A 4 64.87 -10.15 45.08
CA LYS A 4 65.07 -9.07 44.05
C LYS A 4 66.18 -9.47 43.03
N HIS A 5 66.07 -9.42 41.69
CA HIS A 5 65.22 -8.63 40.77
C HIS A 5 65.17 -9.20 39.31
N VAL A 6 64.02 -9.07 38.61
CA VAL A 6 63.81 -8.61 37.18
C VAL A 6 64.34 -9.45 35.97
N LEU A 7 63.67 -9.27 34.80
CA LEU A 7 63.85 -9.91 33.45
C LEU A 7 63.41 -11.39 33.38
N LEU A 8 62.77 -11.97 32.34
CA LEU A 8 62.03 -11.58 31.12
C LEU A 8 61.20 -12.85 30.67
N ALA A 9 60.33 -12.95 29.65
CA ALA A 9 59.89 -12.08 28.56
C ALA A 9 58.46 -12.44 28.03
N VAL A 10 57.97 -11.59 27.12
CA VAL A 10 56.96 -11.77 26.03
C VAL A 10 56.48 -13.19 25.65
N ALA A 11 55.16 -13.42 25.68
CA ALA A 11 54.29 -13.95 24.60
C ALA A 11 52.88 -14.22 25.17
N CYS A 12 51.91 -13.30 25.06
CA CYS A 12 51.04 -13.11 23.88
C CYS A 12 50.21 -14.37 23.54
N GLY A 13 48.92 -14.38 23.91
CA GLY A 13 48.03 -15.52 23.66
C GLY A 13 46.85 -15.68 24.62
N LEU A 14 46.24 -14.58 25.09
CA LEU A 14 45.06 -14.65 25.97
C LEU A 14 43.82 -15.04 25.14
N LEU A 15 43.64 -16.34 24.88
CA LEU A 15 42.45 -16.90 24.24
C LEU A 15 41.24 -16.79 25.17
N VAL A 16 40.58 -15.63 25.17
CA VAL A 16 39.30 -15.42 25.85
C VAL A 16 38.20 -16.10 25.01
N PHE A 17 37.88 -17.34 25.38
CA PHE A 17 36.74 -18.08 24.84
C PHE A 17 35.44 -17.45 25.36
N LEU A 18 34.86 -16.52 24.59
CA LEU A 18 33.50 -16.03 24.82
C LEU A 18 32.49 -17.07 24.30
N PRO A 19 31.56 -17.59 25.12
CA PRO A 19 30.47 -18.41 24.60
C PRO A 19 29.54 -17.53 23.77
N LEU A 20 29.40 -17.88 22.49
CA LEU A 20 28.44 -17.27 21.57
C LEU A 20 27.02 -17.54 22.06
N LEU A 21 26.44 -16.57 22.78
CA LEU A 21 25.00 -16.51 23.05
C LEU A 21 24.26 -16.10 21.77
N GLY A 22 24.24 -17.03 20.81
CA GLY A 22 23.42 -16.94 19.60
C GLY A 22 21.95 -17.16 19.91
N VAL A 23 21.33 -16.25 20.67
CA VAL A 23 19.88 -16.18 20.76
C VAL A 23 19.39 -15.60 19.46
N THR A 24 19.12 -16.47 18.49
CA THR A 24 18.43 -16.12 17.26
C THR A 24 16.99 -15.75 17.61
N TYR A 25 16.78 -14.50 18.01
CA TYR A 25 15.47 -13.88 17.89
C TYR A 25 15.14 -13.90 16.41
N ALA A 26 14.29 -14.85 16.02
CA ALA A 26 13.41 -14.65 14.88
C ALA A 26 12.52 -13.46 15.24
N ALA A 27 13.03 -12.26 14.96
CA ALA A 27 12.19 -11.12 14.74
C ALA A 27 11.34 -11.45 13.52
N PHE A 28 10.21 -12.11 13.78
CA PHE A 28 9.01 -11.75 13.07
C PHE A 28 8.91 -10.24 13.27
N THR A 29 9.31 -9.50 12.24
CA THR A 29 8.80 -8.15 12.04
C THR A 29 7.30 -8.35 11.99
N ASP A 30 6.66 -8.17 13.14
CA ASP A 30 5.28 -7.75 13.22
C ASP A 30 5.18 -6.61 12.22
N LYS A 31 4.55 -6.89 11.07
CA LYS A 31 4.22 -5.87 10.08
C LYS A 31 3.26 -4.96 10.82
N GLY A 32 3.82 -3.95 11.50
CA GLY A 32 3.08 -3.05 12.34
C GLY A 32 1.94 -2.51 11.50
N THR A 33 0.75 -3.04 11.74
CA THR A 33 -0.41 -2.77 10.89
C THR A 33 -0.58 -1.27 10.91
N LEU A 34 -0.39 -0.64 9.75
CA LEU A 34 -0.76 0.74 9.55
C LEU A 34 -2.18 0.88 10.12
N ALA A 35 -2.36 1.83 11.04
CA ALA A 35 -3.62 2.00 11.76
C ALA A 35 -4.64 2.70 10.84
N GLY A 36 -4.96 2.05 9.73
CA GLY A 36 -5.62 2.61 8.56
C GLY A 36 -5.49 1.66 7.37
N SER A 37 -6.17 2.02 6.29
CA SER A 37 -6.23 1.23 5.05
C SER A 37 -4.87 1.11 4.38
N THR A 38 -4.69 0.08 3.56
CA THR A 38 -3.51 -0.10 2.70
C THR A 38 -3.88 -0.20 1.21
N PHE A 39 -2.98 0.26 0.35
CA PHE A 39 -2.95 -0.12 -1.07
C PHE A 39 -1.82 -1.15 -1.24
N ASN A 40 -2.12 -2.35 -1.73
CA ASN A 40 -1.14 -3.41 -1.92
C ASN A 40 -1.22 -4.05 -3.31
N VAL A 41 -0.13 -4.65 -3.79
CA VAL A 41 -0.12 -5.51 -4.98
C VAL A 41 -0.19 -6.98 -4.57
N GLY A 42 -0.94 -7.77 -5.35
CA GLY A 42 -1.02 -9.23 -5.17
C GLY A 42 0.04 -10.03 -5.95
N SER A 43 0.89 -9.36 -6.73
CA SER A 43 1.98 -9.98 -7.51
C SER A 43 3.26 -9.17 -7.41
N GLY A 44 4.40 -9.85 -7.25
CA GLY A 44 5.73 -9.23 -7.24
C GLY A 44 6.15 -8.63 -8.60
N ASP A 45 5.43 -8.97 -9.66
CA ASP A 45 5.61 -8.42 -11.02
C ASP A 45 4.91 -7.07 -11.22
N LEU A 46 4.03 -6.68 -10.30
CA LEU A 46 3.39 -5.36 -10.27
C LEU A 46 4.03 -4.53 -9.14
N LYS A 47 4.18 -3.22 -9.32
CA LYS A 47 4.64 -2.31 -8.27
C LYS A 47 3.76 -1.07 -8.19
N ILE A 48 3.64 -0.48 -7.01
CA ILE A 48 3.02 0.82 -6.78
C ILE A 48 4.14 1.88 -6.69
N LEU A 49 3.92 3.06 -7.25
CA LEU A 49 4.78 4.21 -6.95
C LEU A 49 4.43 4.77 -5.57
N ASN A 50 5.41 4.78 -4.69
CA ASN A 50 5.32 5.32 -3.34
C ASN A 50 5.00 6.82 -3.39
N ASN A 51 5.81 7.58 -4.14
CA ASN A 51 5.54 8.97 -4.51
C ASN A 51 5.14 9.05 -6.00
N PRO A 52 3.91 9.50 -6.33
CA PRO A 52 3.47 9.62 -7.73
C PRO A 52 4.22 10.70 -8.52
N ALA A 53 4.84 11.69 -7.87
CA ALA A 53 5.62 12.76 -8.51
C ALA A 53 7.04 12.33 -8.93
N LEU A 54 7.45 11.10 -8.61
CA LEU A 54 8.77 10.56 -8.93
C LEU A 54 8.66 9.46 -9.99
N GLY A 55 9.77 9.22 -10.70
CA GLY A 55 9.87 8.18 -11.73
C GLY A 55 9.89 6.74 -11.17
N ILE A 56 10.12 5.78 -12.07
CA ILE A 56 10.15 4.34 -11.80
C ILE A 56 11.47 3.83 -11.19
N GLU A 57 12.18 4.70 -10.46
CA GLU A 57 13.40 4.33 -9.74
C GLU A 57 13.10 3.25 -8.69
N LEU A 58 13.99 2.27 -8.52
CA LEU A 58 13.75 1.11 -7.64
C LEU A 58 13.40 1.48 -6.18
N SER A 59 13.88 2.63 -5.70
CA SER A 59 13.56 3.16 -4.35
C SER A 59 12.15 3.77 -4.23
N ASN A 60 11.49 4.05 -5.35
CA ASN A 60 10.11 4.54 -5.42
C ASN A 60 9.09 3.42 -5.71
N LEU A 61 9.54 2.22 -6.06
CA LEU A 61 8.69 1.06 -6.34
C LEU A 61 8.46 0.26 -5.06
N VAL A 62 7.19 0.16 -4.63
CA VAL A 62 6.80 -0.56 -3.41
C VAL A 62 5.67 -1.56 -3.68
N ASP A 63 5.60 -2.61 -2.87
CA ASP A 63 4.53 -3.61 -2.91
C ASP A 63 3.29 -3.18 -2.10
N GLU A 64 3.48 -2.30 -1.11
CA GLU A 64 2.40 -1.75 -0.29
C GLU A 64 2.69 -0.28 0.07
N LYS A 65 1.64 0.53 0.17
CA LYS A 65 1.70 1.90 0.70
C LYS A 65 0.46 2.25 1.53
N PRO A 66 0.50 3.29 2.38
CA PRO A 66 -0.68 3.78 3.09
C PRO A 66 -1.83 4.10 2.13
N GLY A 67 -3.02 3.63 2.50
CA GLY A 67 -4.25 3.80 1.75
C GLY A 67 -5.19 4.86 2.35
N PRO A 68 -6.44 4.88 1.89
CA PRO A 68 -7.45 5.87 2.27
C PRO A 68 -7.87 5.86 3.74
N THR A 69 -8.01 7.04 4.36
CA THR A 69 -8.55 7.18 5.72
C THR A 69 -10.03 7.57 5.68
N PHE A 70 -10.91 6.65 6.06
CA PHE A 70 -12.34 6.89 6.12
C PHE A 70 -12.71 7.39 7.52
N SER A 71 -12.79 8.71 7.69
CA SER A 71 -13.09 9.35 8.97
C SER A 71 -14.05 10.53 8.82
N ASN A 72 -14.99 10.69 9.76
CA ASN A 72 -15.97 11.77 9.76
C ASN A 72 -16.79 11.85 8.45
N ILE A 73 -17.24 10.70 7.95
CA ILE A 73 -17.98 10.63 6.69
C ILE A 73 -19.41 11.15 6.87
N ASN A 74 -19.88 11.92 5.90
CA ASN A 74 -21.13 12.68 5.89
C ASN A 74 -21.77 12.64 4.49
N PRO A 75 -23.05 13.01 4.31
CA PRO A 75 -23.69 13.02 2.99
C PRO A 75 -22.92 13.88 1.97
N ASN A 76 -22.75 13.38 0.74
CA ASN A 76 -21.97 13.99 -0.34
C ASN A 76 -20.46 14.17 -0.05
N TRP A 77 -19.93 13.54 1.00
CA TRP A 77 -18.48 13.43 1.19
C TRP A 77 -17.85 12.71 0.01
N HIS A 78 -16.71 13.19 -0.44
CA HIS A 78 -15.82 12.50 -1.38
C HIS A 78 -14.35 12.77 -1.05
N GLN A 79 -13.46 11.88 -1.48
CA GLN A 79 -12.02 12.06 -1.40
C GLN A 79 -11.30 11.25 -2.49
N ASP A 80 -10.33 11.89 -3.13
CA ASP A 80 -9.57 11.33 -4.26
C ASP A 80 -8.18 10.87 -3.83
N TYR A 81 -7.72 9.75 -4.38
CA TYR A 81 -6.42 9.16 -4.10
C TYR A 81 -5.67 8.80 -5.39
N GLY A 82 -4.42 9.26 -5.48
CA GLY A 82 -3.53 9.01 -6.62
C GLY A 82 -2.81 7.67 -6.50
N LEU A 83 -2.99 6.83 -7.51
CA LEU A 83 -2.31 5.54 -7.63
C LEU A 83 -1.60 5.48 -8.99
N LYS A 84 -0.33 5.06 -9.00
CA LYS A 84 0.36 4.68 -10.23
C LYS A 84 0.90 3.27 -10.08
N LEU A 85 0.58 2.41 -11.04
CA LEU A 85 0.93 1.00 -11.11
C LEU A 85 1.94 0.78 -12.24
N TYR A 86 3.07 0.16 -11.91
CA TYR A 86 4.16 -0.14 -12.83
C TYR A 86 4.25 -1.65 -13.07
N ASN A 87 4.31 -2.05 -14.34
CA ASN A 87 4.55 -3.45 -14.71
C ASN A 87 6.06 -3.72 -14.77
N ASN A 88 6.54 -4.51 -13.80
CA ASN A 88 7.92 -4.97 -13.64
C ASN A 88 8.15 -6.39 -14.22
N ALA A 89 7.13 -7.02 -14.83
CA ALA A 89 7.26 -8.28 -15.53
C ALA A 89 8.05 -8.13 -16.85
N SER A 90 8.37 -9.26 -17.48
CA SER A 90 8.83 -9.30 -18.87
C SER A 90 7.68 -9.31 -19.91
N SER A 91 6.43 -9.49 -19.48
CA SER A 91 5.23 -9.56 -20.34
C SER A 91 4.14 -8.55 -19.92
N PRO A 92 3.14 -8.28 -20.77
CA PRO A 92 1.96 -7.53 -20.35
C PRO A 92 1.22 -8.22 -19.20
N LEU A 93 0.63 -7.41 -18.32
CA LEU A 93 -0.16 -7.86 -17.16
C LEU A 93 -1.59 -7.36 -17.29
N GLY A 94 -2.58 -8.26 -17.21
CA GLY A 94 -3.98 -7.90 -16.97
C GLY A 94 -4.18 -7.54 -15.51
N ILE A 95 -4.72 -6.35 -15.23
CA ILE A 95 -4.84 -5.82 -13.87
C ILE A 95 -6.28 -5.83 -13.39
N PHE A 96 -6.49 -6.44 -12.23
CA PHE A 96 -7.78 -6.53 -11.57
C PHE A 96 -7.64 -6.08 -10.12
N SER A 97 -8.64 -5.39 -9.58
CA SER A 97 -8.59 -4.84 -8.23
C SER A 97 -9.77 -5.28 -7.37
N ASN A 98 -9.51 -5.48 -6.08
CA ASN A 98 -10.51 -5.85 -5.09
C ASN A 98 -10.34 -5.03 -3.81
N ALA A 99 -11.45 -4.71 -3.15
CA ALA A 99 -11.40 -4.31 -1.75
C ALA A 99 -11.30 -5.53 -0.83
N ASN A 100 -10.56 -5.42 0.26
CA ASN A 100 -10.57 -6.35 1.37
C ASN A 100 -10.92 -5.63 2.68
N TYR A 101 -11.53 -6.33 3.61
CA TYR A 101 -11.96 -5.80 4.90
C TYR A 101 -12.36 -6.90 5.86
N ALA A 102 -12.15 -6.66 7.15
CA ALA A 102 -12.77 -7.41 8.24
C ALA A 102 -14.00 -6.65 8.75
N THR A 103 -15.08 -7.35 9.09
CA THR A 103 -16.30 -6.72 9.66
C THR A 103 -16.03 -6.04 11.00
N ALA A 104 -15.04 -6.51 11.76
CA ALA A 104 -14.57 -5.87 12.99
C ALA A 104 -13.97 -4.46 12.76
N ASN A 105 -13.44 -4.20 11.57
CA ASN A 105 -12.85 -2.91 11.18
C ASN A 105 -13.87 -1.95 10.56
N ASP A 106 -15.13 -2.38 10.43
CA ASP A 106 -16.26 -1.61 9.89
C ASP A 106 -17.56 -2.01 10.62
N PRO A 107 -17.67 -1.68 11.93
CA PRO A 107 -18.82 -2.06 12.75
C PRO A 107 -20.10 -1.31 12.37
N ASP A 108 -19.97 -0.12 11.77
CA ASP A 108 -21.08 0.71 11.28
C ASP A 108 -21.50 0.35 9.84
N GLU A 109 -20.90 -0.68 9.24
CA GLU A 109 -21.14 -1.15 7.87
C GLU A 109 -21.09 -0.05 6.80
N LEU A 110 -20.09 0.84 6.86
CA LEU A 110 -19.88 1.89 5.86
C LEU A 110 -19.54 1.30 4.49
N ARG A 111 -18.97 0.09 4.43
CA ARG A 111 -18.66 -0.66 3.20
C ARG A 111 -19.82 -0.77 2.18
N SER A 112 -21.07 -0.75 2.65
CA SER A 112 -22.25 -0.93 1.82
C SER A 112 -22.78 0.37 1.22
N ILE A 113 -22.26 1.53 1.65
CA ILE A 113 -22.74 2.86 1.26
C ILE A 113 -21.62 3.82 0.81
N ILE A 114 -20.35 3.53 1.11
CA ILE A 114 -19.21 4.17 0.47
C ILE A 114 -19.04 3.55 -0.91
N TYR A 115 -19.07 4.40 -1.92
CA TYR A 115 -18.75 4.09 -3.30
C TYR A 115 -17.28 4.40 -3.58
N VAL A 116 -16.68 3.63 -4.47
CA VAL A 116 -15.46 3.97 -5.20
C VAL A 116 -15.83 4.14 -6.67
N GLU A 117 -15.17 5.07 -7.34
CA GLU A 117 -15.07 5.12 -8.79
C GLU A 117 -13.61 5.34 -9.18
N ILE A 118 -13.14 4.53 -10.13
CA ILE A 118 -11.74 4.54 -10.55
C ILE A 118 -11.65 5.19 -11.93
N PHE A 119 -10.90 6.28 -12.04
CA PHE A 119 -10.68 6.98 -13.30
C PHE A 119 -9.26 6.74 -13.81
N VAL A 120 -9.06 6.76 -15.13
CA VAL A 120 -7.72 6.94 -15.71
C VAL A 120 -7.22 8.33 -15.35
N TRP A 121 -6.01 8.45 -14.83
CA TRP A 121 -5.37 9.73 -14.52
C TRP A 121 -4.31 10.05 -15.58
N THR A 122 -4.36 11.24 -16.16
CA THR A 122 -3.32 11.74 -17.07
C THR A 122 -2.57 12.88 -16.38
N ASP A 123 -1.69 12.51 -15.46
CA ASP A 123 -0.74 13.42 -14.77
C ASP A 123 0.18 14.08 -15.80
N ALA A 124 -0.24 15.23 -16.34
CA ALA A 124 0.27 15.80 -17.57
C ALA A 124 1.55 16.62 -17.32
N ASN A 125 1.72 17.12 -16.10
CA ASN A 125 2.90 17.84 -15.66
C ASN A 125 3.86 16.98 -14.81
N SER A 126 3.45 15.75 -14.43
CA SER A 126 4.19 14.82 -13.56
C SER A 126 4.45 15.33 -12.14
N ASP A 127 3.59 16.22 -11.62
CA ASP A 127 3.71 16.75 -10.26
C ASP A 127 3.09 15.82 -9.18
N GLY A 128 2.36 14.79 -9.59
CA GLY A 128 1.73 13.82 -8.69
C GLY A 128 0.49 14.34 -7.95
N ILE A 129 -0.05 15.49 -8.32
CA ILE A 129 -1.22 16.14 -7.73
C ILE A 129 -2.43 15.92 -8.64
N ILE A 130 -3.53 15.44 -8.06
CA ILE A 130 -4.77 15.23 -8.84
C ILE A 130 -5.42 16.58 -9.14
N GLN A 131 -5.71 16.82 -10.41
CA GLN A 131 -6.45 17.99 -10.90
C GLN A 131 -7.64 17.50 -11.74
N GLU A 132 -8.82 18.14 -11.61
CA GLU A 132 -10.05 17.68 -12.30
C GLU A 132 -9.88 17.64 -13.84
N SER A 133 -9.02 18.51 -14.41
CA SER A 133 -8.67 18.52 -15.83
C SER A 133 -7.83 17.32 -16.30
N GLU A 134 -7.27 16.54 -15.39
CA GLU A 134 -6.46 15.35 -15.66
C GLU A 134 -7.21 14.04 -15.42
N ILE A 135 -8.44 14.12 -14.90
CA ILE A 135 -9.32 12.98 -14.67
C ILE A 135 -9.94 12.57 -16.00
N GLY A 136 -9.55 11.40 -16.49
CA GLY A 136 -10.00 10.82 -17.74
C GLY A 136 -11.20 9.89 -17.57
N ALA A 137 -11.26 8.86 -18.42
CA ALA A 137 -12.38 7.93 -18.46
C ALA A 137 -12.52 7.11 -17.15
N SER A 138 -13.77 6.99 -16.68
CA SER A 138 -14.15 6.07 -15.61
C SER A 138 -14.00 4.60 -16.02
N LYS A 139 -13.57 3.77 -15.08
CA LYS A 139 -13.56 2.29 -15.12
C LYS A 139 -14.82 1.69 -14.47
N GLY A 140 -15.78 2.53 -14.10
CA GLY A 140 -17.00 2.16 -13.39
C GLY A 140 -16.92 2.36 -11.89
N ASN A 141 -18.08 2.39 -11.24
CA ASN A 141 -18.25 2.62 -9.82
C ASN A 141 -18.84 1.39 -9.10
N LYS A 142 -18.44 1.17 -7.85
CA LYS A 142 -18.93 0.09 -6.98
C LYS A 142 -18.97 0.53 -5.52
N THR A 143 -19.84 -0.04 -4.71
CA THR A 143 -19.67 0.05 -3.24
C THR A 143 -18.49 -0.82 -2.82
N ILE A 144 -17.86 -0.54 -1.68
CA ILE A 144 -16.73 -1.35 -1.17
C ILE A 144 -17.12 -2.83 -1.03
N THR A 145 -18.35 -3.13 -0.60
CA THR A 145 -18.90 -4.51 -0.61
C THR A 145 -18.86 -5.14 -2.01
N LYS A 146 -19.35 -4.43 -3.04
CA LYS A 146 -19.34 -4.92 -4.43
C LYS A 146 -17.92 -5.01 -5.00
N TRP A 147 -17.03 -4.09 -4.64
CA TRP A 147 -15.63 -4.13 -5.07
C TRP A 147 -14.91 -5.37 -4.49
N LYS A 148 -15.23 -5.78 -3.26
CA LYS A 148 -14.72 -7.05 -2.71
C LYS A 148 -15.20 -8.27 -3.51
N THR A 149 -16.50 -8.36 -3.79
CA THR A 149 -17.10 -9.58 -4.39
C THR A 149 -16.99 -9.67 -5.91
N GLU A 150 -17.02 -8.54 -6.61
CA GLU A 150 -17.07 -8.46 -8.08
C GLU A 150 -15.77 -7.92 -8.70
N GLY A 151 -14.92 -7.27 -7.90
CA GLY A 151 -13.72 -6.56 -8.35
C GLY A 151 -13.97 -5.43 -9.36
N ILE A 152 -12.89 -4.82 -9.83
CA ILE A 152 -12.87 -3.85 -10.93
C ILE A 152 -11.68 -4.18 -11.85
N ASP A 153 -11.96 -4.40 -13.13
CA ASP A 153 -10.97 -4.57 -14.19
C ASP A 153 -10.40 -3.19 -14.59
N LEU A 154 -9.07 -3.06 -14.52
CA LEU A 154 -8.35 -1.84 -14.86
C LEU A 154 -7.75 -1.88 -16.28
N GLY A 155 -7.83 -3.05 -16.94
CA GLY A 155 -7.25 -3.36 -18.24
C GLY A 155 -5.81 -3.85 -18.14
N THR A 156 -5.13 -3.95 -19.28
CA THR A 156 -3.74 -4.41 -19.38
C THR A 156 -2.75 -3.27 -19.14
N ILE A 157 -1.62 -3.54 -18.46
CA ILE A 157 -0.41 -2.71 -18.44
C ILE A 157 0.68 -3.44 -19.24
N GLY A 158 1.25 -2.81 -20.26
CA GLY A 158 2.34 -3.35 -21.08
C GLY A 158 3.64 -3.50 -20.30
N THR A 159 4.58 -4.31 -20.81
CA THR A 159 5.92 -4.50 -20.20
C THR A 159 6.63 -3.16 -19.98
N GLY A 160 7.00 -2.85 -18.73
CA GLY A 160 7.65 -1.58 -18.39
C GLY A 160 6.75 -0.34 -18.49
N GLU A 161 5.44 -0.49 -18.71
CA GLU A 161 4.49 0.62 -18.73
C GLU A 161 4.10 1.04 -17.29
N LEU A 162 3.86 2.34 -17.12
CA LEU A 162 3.29 2.94 -15.92
C LEU A 162 1.86 3.40 -16.23
N LYS A 163 0.86 2.93 -15.48
CA LYS A 163 -0.52 3.45 -15.55
C LYS A 163 -0.95 4.16 -14.28
N SER A 164 -1.57 5.31 -14.47
CA SER A 164 -2.02 6.20 -13.41
C SER A 164 -3.54 6.17 -13.29
N TYR A 165 -4.05 6.18 -12.07
CA TYR A 165 -5.45 6.11 -11.72
C TYR A 165 -5.79 7.09 -10.59
N VAL A 166 -7.00 7.67 -10.65
CA VAL A 166 -7.63 8.35 -9.50
C VAL A 166 -8.67 7.41 -8.91
N LEU A 167 -8.59 7.15 -7.62
CA LEU A 167 -9.62 6.45 -6.87
C LEU A 167 -10.43 7.48 -6.09
N ARG A 168 -11.63 7.81 -6.59
CA ARG A 168 -12.59 8.73 -5.96
C ARG A 168 -13.52 7.92 -5.07
N PHE A 169 -13.34 8.02 -3.75
CA PHE A 169 -14.30 7.48 -2.79
C PHE A 169 -15.37 8.52 -2.52
N TYR A 170 -16.64 8.11 -2.41
CA TYR A 170 -17.74 9.05 -2.15
C TYR A 170 -18.96 8.42 -1.49
N THR A 171 -19.88 9.29 -1.09
CA THR A 171 -21.19 8.96 -0.54
C THR A 171 -22.29 9.77 -1.25
N LEU A 172 -23.52 9.26 -1.20
CA LEU A 172 -24.68 9.92 -1.81
C LEU A 172 -25.36 10.89 -0.83
N ALA A 173 -26.23 11.76 -1.34
CA ALA A 173 -27.05 12.65 -0.51
C ALA A 173 -27.97 11.89 0.47
N SER A 174 -28.39 10.67 0.12
CA SER A 174 -29.24 9.79 0.93
C SER A 174 -28.44 8.97 1.97
N PHE A 175 -27.32 9.52 2.47
CA PHE A 175 -26.45 8.84 3.43
C PHE A 175 -27.11 8.79 4.83
N PRO A 176 -27.23 7.61 5.49
CA PRO A 176 -28.01 7.50 6.74
C PRO A 176 -27.43 8.27 7.93
N ASP A 177 -28.29 8.98 8.65
CA ASP A 177 -27.94 9.73 9.88
C ASP A 177 -27.21 8.89 10.93
N SER A 178 -27.60 7.62 11.10
CA SER A 178 -26.97 6.69 12.05
C SER A 178 -25.50 6.37 11.74
N LYS A 179 -25.04 6.68 10.52
CA LYS A 179 -23.68 6.43 10.04
C LYS A 179 -22.86 7.71 9.86
N GLN A 180 -23.43 8.89 10.15
CA GLN A 180 -22.72 10.16 10.05
C GLN A 180 -21.62 10.27 11.11
N GLY A 181 -20.50 10.89 10.75
CA GLY A 181 -19.32 11.02 11.61
C GLY A 181 -18.55 9.71 11.86
N LYS A 182 -19.00 8.58 11.32
CA LYS A 182 -18.36 7.27 11.54
C LYS A 182 -17.11 7.08 10.67
N SER A 183 -16.35 6.05 11.03
CA SER A 183 -15.05 5.72 10.45
C SER A 183 -14.95 4.22 10.15
N GLY A 184 -14.07 3.84 9.22
CA GLY A 184 -13.82 2.45 8.86
C GLY A 184 -12.43 2.24 8.26
N ILE A 185 -11.99 0.99 8.17
CA ILE A 185 -10.70 0.62 7.56
C ILE A 185 -10.94 -0.46 6.51
N PHE A 186 -10.47 -0.22 5.29
CA PHE A 186 -10.68 -1.08 4.13
C PHE A 186 -9.37 -1.15 3.33
N ASP A 187 -8.84 -2.35 3.12
CA ASP A 187 -7.63 -2.56 2.32
C ASP A 187 -7.99 -2.73 0.84
N PHE A 188 -7.04 -2.47 -0.06
CA PHE A 188 -7.29 -2.40 -1.50
C PHE A 188 -6.14 -3.04 -2.28
N GLU A 189 -6.44 -4.18 -2.89
CA GLU A 189 -5.47 -5.04 -3.57
C GLU A 189 -5.55 -4.89 -5.08
N PHE A 190 -4.38 -4.76 -5.72
CA PHE A 190 -4.20 -4.75 -7.17
C PHE A 190 -3.49 -6.04 -7.59
N ASN A 191 -4.28 -6.95 -8.14
CA ASN A 191 -3.83 -8.23 -8.65
C ASN A 191 -3.40 -8.12 -10.12
N ALA A 192 -2.42 -8.91 -10.50
CA ALA A 192 -1.91 -8.99 -11.87
C ALA A 192 -1.91 -10.44 -12.37
N ILE A 193 -2.34 -10.64 -13.61
CA ILE A 193 -2.35 -11.94 -14.29
C ILE A 193 -1.58 -11.78 -15.60
N GLY A 194 -0.52 -12.57 -15.81
CA GLY A 194 0.23 -12.58 -17.06
C GLY A 194 -0.67 -12.88 -18.26
N GLN A 195 -0.47 -12.14 -19.35
CA GLN A 195 -1.18 -12.28 -20.63
C GLN A 195 -0.28 -12.92 -21.70
#